data_AF-A0A927H1K0-F1
#
_entry.id   AF-A0A927H1K0-F1
#
_cell.length_a   1.000
_cell.length_b   1.000
_cell.length_c   1.000
_cell.angle_alpha   90.00
_cell.angle_beta   90.00
_cell.angle_gamma   90.00
#
_symmetry.space_group_name_H-M   'P 1'
#
loop_
_entity.id
_entity.type
_entity.pdbx_description
1 polymer ?
#
loop_
_entity_poly.entity_id
_entity_poly.type
_entity_poly.pdbx_seq_one_letter_code
_entity_poly.pdbx_strand_id
1 'polypeptide(L)' 'MRERRKSPSQAASAAIALEAEITSLRRRMEDAFVRCESLTSDDVMTVSRILDDKINDYMRMMQKN' A
#
# COMPACT_ATOMS: atom_id res chain seq x y z
N MET A 1 11.86 -27.19 9.69
CA MET A 1 10.99 -26.02 9.94
C MET A 1 9.74 -26.16 9.09
N ARG A 2 8.53 -26.11 9.67
CA ARG A 2 7.27 -26.27 8.92
C ARG A 2 6.82 -24.90 8.41
N GLU A 3 6.86 -24.70 7.10
CA GLU A 3 6.19 -23.58 6.43
C GLU A 3 4.70 -23.63 6.76
N ARG A 4 4.25 -22.69 7.60
CA ARG A 4 2.82 -22.43 7.80
C ARG A 4 2.25 -21.91 6.50
N ARG A 5 1.64 -22.79 5.70
CA ARG A 5 0.75 -22.39 4.60
C ARG A 5 -0.34 -21.50 5.21
N LYS A 6 -0.31 -20.20 4.90
CA LYS A 6 -1.36 -19.25 5.33
C LYS A 6 -2.69 -19.79 4.81
N SER A 7 -3.66 -19.96 5.70
CA SER A 7 -5.01 -20.33 5.30
C SER A 7 -5.59 -19.26 4.35
N PRO A 8 -6.45 -19.63 3.38
CA PRO A 8 -7.02 -18.69 2.42
C PRO A 8 -7.68 -17.46 3.09
N SER A 9 -8.26 -17.63 4.28
CA SER A 9 -8.84 -16.54 5.06
C SER A 9 -7.82 -15.51 5.52
N GLN A 10 -6.59 -15.92 5.89
CA GLN A 10 -5.53 -14.99 6.29
C GLN A 10 -4.95 -14.23 5.11
N ALA A 11 -4.90 -14.85 3.92
CA ALA A 11 -4.49 -14.15 2.70
C ALA A 11 -5.52 -13.07 2.32
N ALA A 12 -6.81 -13.39 2.39
CA ALA A 12 -7.90 -12.44 2.14
C ALA A 12 -7.89 -11.28 3.15
N SER A 13 -7.74 -11.55 4.46
CA SER A 13 -7.65 -10.49 5.47
C SER A 13 -6.43 -9.59 5.27
N ALA A 14 -5.29 -10.16 4.86
CA ALA A 14 -4.09 -9.38 4.57
C ALA A 14 -4.25 -8.52 3.31
N ALA A 15 -4.94 -9.01 2.28
CA ALA A 15 -5.26 -8.23 1.08
C ALA A 15 -6.19 -7.05 1.40
N ILE A 16 -7.22 -7.25 2.21
CA ILE A 16 -8.12 -6.18 2.67
C ILE A 16 -7.35 -5.13 3.48
N ALA A 17 -6.46 -5.55 4.38
CA ALA A 17 -5.64 -4.63 5.15
C ALA A 17 -4.71 -3.79 4.25
N LEU A 18 -4.08 -4.42 3.26
CA LEU A 18 -3.25 -3.72 2.26
C LEU A 18 -4.06 -2.73 1.43
N GLU A 19 -5.26 -3.09 0.99
CA GLU A 19 -6.14 -2.20 0.23
C GLU A 19 -6.54 -0.96 1.04
N ALA A 20 -6.86 -1.14 2.33
CA ALA A 20 -7.16 -0.04 3.24
C ALA A 20 -5.94 0.88 3.42
N GLU A 21 -4.74 0.31 3.54
CA GLU A 21 -3.49 1.05 3.68
C GLU A 21 -3.16 1.85 2.41
N ILE A 22 -3.31 1.24 1.22
CA ILE A 22 -3.17 1.91 -0.09
C ILE A 22 -4.16 3.08 -0.18
N THR A 23 -5.41 2.88 0.21
CA THR A 23 -6.43 3.93 0.18
C THR A 23 -6.09 5.10 1.10
N SER A 24 -5.62 4.80 2.32
CA SER A 24 -5.16 5.82 3.26
C SER A 24 -3.96 6.61 2.72
N LEU A 25 -2.98 5.92 2.13
CA LEU A 25 -1.79 6.55 1.55
C LEU A 25 -2.13 7.45 0.35
N ARG A 26 -3.08 7.06 -0.50
CA ARG A 26 -3.59 7.91 -1.59
C ARG A 26 -4.16 9.22 -1.07
N ARG A 27 -5.02 9.16 -0.04
CA ARG A 27 -5.57 10.37 0.60
C ARG A 27 -4.46 11.25 1.20
N ARG A 28 -3.50 10.64 1.89
CA ARG A 28 -2.36 11.38 2.47
C ARG A 28 -1.50 12.04 1.39
N MET A 29 -1.34 11.42 0.23
CA MET A 29 -0.59 11.98 -0.90
C MET A 29 -1.34 13.17 -1.50
N GLU A 30 -2.65 13.05 -1.65
CA GLU A 30 -3.53 14.11 -2.12
C GLU A 30 -3.52 15.31 -1.16
N ASP A 31 -3.63 15.05 0.15
CA ASP A 31 -3.51 16.08 1.19
C ASP A 31 -2.13 16.75 1.17
N ALA A 32 -1.06 15.99 0.99
CA ALA A 32 0.30 16.53 0.88
C ALA A 32 0.45 17.42 -0.36
N PHE A 33 -0.13 17.01 -1.49
CA PHE A 33 -0.15 17.82 -2.71
C PHE A 33 -0.92 19.11 -2.50
N VAL A 34 -2.11 19.06 -1.90
CA VAL A 34 -2.92 20.26 -1.60
C VAL A 34 -2.17 21.22 -0.66
N ARG A 35 -1.44 20.70 0.34
CA ARG A 35 -0.64 21.54 1.25
C ARG A 35 0.58 22.16 0.60
N CYS A 36 1.29 21.42 -0.25
CA CYS A 36 2.56 21.86 -0.84
C CYS A 36 2.39 22.53 -2.20
N GLU A 37 1.21 22.44 -2.81
CA GLU A 37 0.91 22.82 -4.20
C GLU A 37 1.93 22.27 -5.22
N SER A 38 2.55 21.14 -4.89
CA SER A 38 3.66 20.60 -5.66
C SER A 38 3.67 19.08 -5.60
N LEU A 39 3.70 18.47 -6.79
CA LEU A 39 3.81 17.01 -6.96
C LEU A 39 5.22 16.49 -6.67
N THR A 40 6.22 17.38 -6.66
CA THR A 40 7.63 17.03 -6.43
C THR A 40 8.12 17.47 -5.06
N SER A 41 7.23 17.93 -4.19
CA SER A 41 7.55 18.18 -2.78
C SER A 41 8.05 16.90 -2.11
N ASP A 42 9.02 17.00 -1.22
CA ASP A 42 9.57 15.87 -0.47
C ASP A 42 8.49 15.08 0.26
N ASP A 43 7.46 15.76 0.77
CA ASP A 43 6.31 15.14 1.42
C ASP A 43 5.51 14.25 0.45
N VAL A 44 5.20 14.75 -0.75
CA VAL A 44 4.46 14.01 -1.77
C VAL A 44 5.29 12.86 -2.31
N MET A 45 6.58 13.08 -2.57
CA MET A 45 7.51 12.05 -3.04
C MET A 45 7.69 10.93 -2.02
N THR A 46 7.76 11.27 -0.74
CA THR A 46 7.86 10.28 0.35
C THR A 46 6.59 9.43 0.43
N VAL A 47 5.41 10.05 0.41
CA VAL A 47 4.14 9.30 0.45
C VAL A 47 3.97 8.46 -0.82
N SER A 48 4.32 8.97 -1.99
CA SER A 48 4.28 8.23 -3.26
C SER A 48 5.14 6.98 -3.19
N ARG A 49 6.35 7.08 -2.63
CA ARG A 49 7.26 5.93 -2.54
C ARG A 49 6.70 4.83 -1.63
N ILE A 50 6.11 5.21 -0.50
CA ILE A 50 5.46 4.27 0.42
C ILE A 50 4.23 3.63 -0.24
N LEU A 51 3.46 4.42 -0.98
CA LEU A 51 2.28 3.95 -1.71
C LEU A 51 2.67 2.90 -2.77
N ASP A 52 3.75 3.16 -3.54
CA ASP A 52 4.26 2.23 -4.54
C ASP A 52 4.69 0.90 -3.91
N ASP A 53 5.38 0.93 -2.77
CA ASP A 53 5.78 -0.28 -2.07
C ASP A 53 4.56 -1.12 -1.65
N LYS A 54 3.49 -0.48 -1.16
CA LYS A 54 2.24 -1.16 -0.77
C LYS A 54 1.47 -1.72 -1.95
N ILE A 55 1.41 -0.99 -3.07
CA ILE A 55 0.81 -1.50 -4.31
C ILE A 55 1.60 -2.72 -4.79
N ASN A 56 2.93 -2.65 -4.78
CA ASN A 56 3.78 -3.77 -5.16
C ASN A 56 3.55 -5.01 -4.26
N ASP A 57 3.40 -4.82 -2.95
CA ASP A 57 3.08 -5.89 -2.01
C ASP A 57 1.71 -6.51 -2.28
N TYR A 58 0.68 -5.67 -2.49
CA TYR A 58 -0.65 -6.13 -2.86
C TYR A 58 -0.64 -6.95 -4.16
N MET A 59 0.04 -6.44 -5.20
CA MET A 59 0.18 -7.13 -6.48
C MET A 59 0.90 -8.48 -6.32
N ARG A 60 1.96 -8.55 -5.51
CA ARG A 60 2.66 -9.81 -5.19
C ARG A 60 1.80 -10.81 -4.43
N MET A 61 0.91 -10.34 -3.55
CA MET A 61 -0.03 -11.22 -2.83
C MET A 61 -1.12 -11.76 -3.76
N MET A 62 -1.64 -10.94 -4.67
CA MET A 62 -2.65 -11.34 -5.64
C MET A 62 -2.11 -12.30 -6.71
N GLN A 63 -0.86 -12.16 -7.13
CA GLN A 63 -0.22 -13.08 -8.09
C GLN A 63 0.19 -14.43 -7.51
N LYS A 64 0.26 -14.56 -6.17
CA LYS A 64 0.61 -15.80 -5.48
C LYS A 64 -0.60 -16.68 -5.13
N ASN A 65 -1.79 -16.29 -5.55
CA ASN A 65 -3.06 -16.96 -5.23
C ASN A 65 -3.76 -17.48 -6.48
#